data_AF-A0A2N3N6Y7-F1
#
_entry.id   AF-A0A2N3N6Y7-F1
#
_cell.length_a   1.000
_cell.length_b   1.000
_cell.length_c   1.000
_cell.angle_alpha   90.00
_cell.angle_beta   90.00
_cell.angle_gamma   90.00
#
_symmetry.space_group_name_H-M   'P 1'
#
loop_
_entity.id
_entity.type
_entity.pdbx_description
1 polymer ?
#
loop_
_entity_poly.entity_id
_entity_poly.type
_entity_poly.pdbx_seq_one_letter_code
_entity_poly.pdbx_strand_id
1 'polypeptide(L)' 'DPSWDVSNLSREEFDGLVRRTGQEFQSILDTTDADLTNFRNSGGKMMTFRRLADNVISPKISEKYYDSVAEVLPDVHHFY' A
#
# COMPACT_ATOMS: atom_id res chain seq x y z
N ASP A 1 -10.33 -23.31 0.87
CA ASP A 1 -10.65 -24.57 1.57
C ASP A 1 -10.47 -24.32 3.06
N PRO A 2 -11.51 -24.45 3.89
CA PRO A 2 -11.42 -24.23 5.34
C PRO A 2 -10.47 -25.19 6.07
N SER A 3 -10.12 -26.32 5.45
CA SER A 3 -9.20 -27.33 6.01
C SER A 3 -7.74 -27.09 5.66
N TRP A 4 -7.44 -26.05 4.88
CA TRP A 4 -6.09 -25.79 4.42
C TRP A 4 -5.20 -25.20 5.52
N ASP A 5 -4.09 -25.87 5.80
CA ASP A 5 -3.10 -25.43 6.77
C ASP A 5 -2.12 -24.42 6.16
N VAL A 6 -2.22 -23.17 6.60
CA VAL A 6 -1.33 -22.07 6.18
C VAL A 6 -0.09 -21.91 7.07
N SER A 7 0.05 -22.72 8.12
CA SER A 7 1.18 -22.62 9.06
C SER A 7 2.51 -23.12 8.48
N ASN A 8 2.46 -23.87 7.37
CA ASN A 8 3.63 -24.47 6.73
C ASN A 8 3.68 -24.17 5.21
N LEU A 9 3.43 -22.91 4.84
CA LEU A 9 3.56 -22.46 3.45
C LEU A 9 5.03 -22.42 3.03
N SER A 10 5.34 -23.06 1.90
CA SER A 10 6.57 -22.80 1.18
C SER A 10 6.57 -21.39 0.59
N ARG A 11 7.76 -20.90 0.25
CA ARG A 11 7.92 -19.59 -0.42
C ARG A 11 7.17 -19.53 -1.76
N GLU A 12 7.20 -20.61 -2.52
CA GLU A 12 6.55 -20.68 -3.83
C GLU A 12 5.02 -20.63 -3.70
N GLU A 13 4.45 -21.34 -2.72
CA GLU A 13 3.02 -21.28 -2.42
C GLU A 13 2.62 -19.87 -1.99
N PHE A 14 3.39 -19.23 -1.12
CA PHE A 14 3.15 -17.85 -0.69
C PHE A 14 3.15 -16.87 -1.87
N ASP A 15 4.17 -16.93 -2.73
CA ASP A 15 4.26 -16.05 -3.91
C ASP A 15 3.09 -16.30 -4.88
N GLY A 16 2.66 -17.56 -5.02
CA GLY A 16 1.48 -17.94 -5.78
C GLY A 16 0.19 -17.32 -5.24
N LEU A 17 0.01 -17.34 -3.91
CA LEU A 17 -1.15 -16.72 -3.25
C LEU A 17 -1.15 -15.21 -3.43
N VAL A 18 -0.03 -14.53 -3.16
CA VAL A 18 0.05 -13.07 -3.30
C VAL A 18 -0.30 -12.65 -4.73
N ARG A 19 0.24 -13.35 -5.74
CA ARG A 19 -0.09 -13.10 -7.14
C ARG A 19 -1.58 -13.31 -7.41
N ARG A 20 -2.14 -14.42 -6.95
CA ARG A 20 -3.56 -14.74 -7.16
C ARG A 20 -4.47 -13.72 -6.49
N THR A 21 -4.20 -13.37 -5.22
CA THR A 21 -4.97 -12.35 -4.48
C THR A 21 -4.87 -10.99 -5.17
N GLY A 22 -3.71 -10.63 -5.70
CA GLY A 22 -3.56 -9.43 -6.53
C GLY A 22 -4.47 -9.47 -7.76
N GLN A 23 -4.44 -10.57 -8.52
CA GLN A 23 -5.28 -10.72 -9.70
C GLN A 23 -6.79 -10.66 -9.39
N GLU A 24 -7.22 -11.23 -8.26
CA GLU A 24 -8.63 -11.32 -7.89
C GLU A 24 -9.16 -10.04 -7.24
N PHE A 25 -8.34 -9.35 -6.43
CA PHE A 25 -8.85 -8.31 -5.52
C PHE A 25 -8.17 -6.96 -5.63
N GLN A 26 -7.04 -6.83 -6.32
CA GLN A 26 -6.27 -5.57 -6.31
C GLN A 26 -7.11 -4.39 -6.85
N SER A 27 -7.93 -4.61 -7.87
CA SER A 27 -8.77 -3.55 -8.44
C SER A 27 -9.88 -3.03 -7.51
N ILE A 28 -10.16 -3.71 -6.39
CA ILE A 28 -11.27 -3.38 -5.49
C ILE A 28 -10.76 -3.03 -4.08
N LEU A 29 -9.73 -3.74 -3.60
CA LEU A 29 -9.22 -3.60 -2.23
C LEU A 29 -7.91 -2.81 -2.15
N ASP A 30 -7.17 -2.68 -3.24
CA ASP A 30 -5.90 -1.97 -3.21
C ASP A 30 -6.14 -0.46 -3.12
N THR A 31 -5.40 0.18 -2.23
CA THR A 31 -5.46 1.63 -1.97
C THR A 31 -4.09 2.25 -2.12
N THR A 32 -3.39 1.88 -3.19
CA THR A 32 -2.01 2.28 -3.46
C THR A 32 -1.86 3.19 -4.69
N ASP A 33 -2.97 3.73 -5.21
CA ASP A 33 -2.91 4.73 -6.27
C ASP A 33 -2.09 5.95 -5.80
N ALA A 34 -0.98 6.21 -6.47
CA ALA A 34 -0.05 7.27 -6.15
C ALA A 34 -0.38 8.59 -6.87
N ASP A 35 -1.26 8.56 -7.88
CA ASP A 35 -1.66 9.77 -8.60
C ASP A 35 -2.75 10.52 -7.82
N LEU A 36 -2.29 11.43 -6.95
CA LEU A 36 -3.16 12.30 -6.17
C LEU A 36 -3.48 13.63 -6.88
N THR A 37 -3.32 13.72 -8.22
CA THR A 37 -3.50 14.98 -8.98
C THR A 37 -4.86 15.63 -8.71
N ASN A 38 -5.94 14.85 -8.72
CA ASN A 38 -7.28 15.37 -8.50
C ASN A 38 -7.48 15.89 -7.07
N PHE A 39 -6.91 15.21 -6.07
CA PHE A 39 -6.94 15.65 -4.68
C PHE A 39 -6.19 16.97 -4.50
N ARG A 40 -4.97 17.06 -5.06
CA ARG A 40 -4.16 18.28 -5.06
C ARG A 40 -4.87 19.44 -5.74
N ASN A 41 -5.37 19.23 -6.97
CA ASN A 41 -6.01 20.28 -7.77
C ASN A 41 -7.33 20.77 -7.15
N SER A 42 -7.97 19.96 -6.33
CA SER A 42 -9.16 20.35 -5.55
C SER A 42 -8.81 21.15 -4.30
N GLY A 43 -7.53 21.41 -4.03
CA GLY A 43 -7.07 22.13 -2.83
C GLY A 43 -6.92 21.25 -1.58
N GLY A 44 -6.93 19.93 -1.74
CA GLY A 44 -6.79 18.99 -0.63
C GLY A 44 -5.49 19.17 0.16
N LYS A 45 -5.56 18.84 1.45
CA LYS A 45 -4.41 18.74 2.37
C LYS A 45 -4.54 17.44 3.15
N MET A 46 -3.48 16.63 3.15
CA MET A 46 -3.41 15.38 3.88
C MET A 46 -2.27 15.49 4.90
N MET A 47 -2.44 14.83 6.04
CA MET A 47 -1.37 14.60 7.01
C MET A 47 -1.50 13.16 7.48
N THR A 48 -0.44 12.38 7.35
CA THR A 48 -0.39 10.99 7.82
C THR A 48 0.73 10.84 8.85
N PHE A 49 0.60 9.85 9.72
CA PHE A 49 1.62 9.53 10.70
C PHE A 49 1.66 8.02 10.93
N ARG A 50 2.84 7.52 11.28
CA ARG A 50 3.05 6.10 11.54
C ARG A 50 3.96 5.90 12.73
N ARG A 51 3.57 4.98 13.62
CA ARG A 51 4.40 4.60 14.77
C ARG A 51 5.56 3.72 14.30
N LEU A 52 6.79 4.12 14.63
CA LEU A 52 7.99 3.37 14.24
C LEU A 52 8.11 2.00 14.91
N ALA A 53 7.60 1.88 16.14
CA ALA A 53 7.58 0.64 16.92
C ALA A 53 6.24 -0.12 16.76
N ASP A 54 5.64 -0.11 15.57
CA ASP A 54 4.48 -0.93 15.27
C ASP A 54 4.92 -2.31 14.76
N ASN A 55 4.48 -3.37 15.44
CA ASN A 55 4.85 -4.75 15.16
C ASN A 55 3.83 -5.49 14.28
N VAL A 56 2.72 -4.86 13.91
CA VAL A 56 1.66 -5.47 13.10
C VAL A 56 1.80 -5.04 11.64
N ILE A 57 1.99 -3.74 11.38
CA ILE A 57 2.15 -3.20 10.02
C ILE A 57 3.44 -2.38 9.99
N SER A 58 4.38 -2.74 9.11
CA SER A 58 5.67 -2.06 9.03
C SER A 58 5.52 -0.57 8.68
N PRO A 59 6.24 0.35 9.36
CA PRO A 59 6.23 1.76 9.00
C PRO A 59 6.80 2.05 7.61
N LYS A 60 7.65 1.16 7.07
CA LYS A 60 8.24 1.29 5.73
C LYS A 60 7.21 1.25 4.60
N ILE A 61 6.02 0.69 4.85
CA ILE A 61 4.94 0.67 3.85
C ILE A 61 4.43 2.11 3.61
N SER A 62 4.29 2.90 4.67
CA SER A 62 3.88 4.31 4.55
C SER A 62 4.97 5.17 3.90
N GLU A 63 6.23 4.94 4.26
CA GLU A 63 7.39 5.59 3.62
C GLU A 63 7.39 5.33 2.10
N LYS A 64 7.32 4.06 1.71
CA LYS A 64 7.26 3.68 0.29
C LYS A 64 6.09 4.33 -0.47
N TYR A 65 4.91 4.41 0.15
CA TYR A 65 3.76 5.03 -0.50
C TYR A 65 3.96 6.54 -0.67
N TYR A 66 4.49 7.22 0.35
CA TYR A 66 4.84 8.64 0.23
C TYR A 66 5.84 8.87 -0.91
N ASP A 67 6.90 8.06 -1.00
CA ASP A 67 7.89 8.14 -2.08
C ASP A 67 7.24 7.92 -3.46
N SER A 68 6.31 6.96 -3.57
CA SER A 68 5.58 6.70 -4.82
C SER A 68 4.75 7.91 -5.25
N VAL A 69 4.10 8.61 -4.31
CA VAL A 69 3.38 9.86 -4.61
C VAL A 69 4.36 10.97 -5.01
N ALA A 70 5.50 11.09 -4.32
CA ALA A 70 6.51 12.10 -4.58
C ALA A 70 7.16 11.93 -5.98
N GLU A 71 7.29 10.70 -6.47
CA GLU A 71 7.75 10.40 -7.83
C GLU A 71 6.78 10.90 -8.90
N VAL A 72 5.46 10.84 -8.64
CA VAL A 72 4.42 11.32 -9.57
C VAL A 72 4.19 12.83 -9.45
N LEU A 73 4.23 13.36 -8.23
CA LEU A 73 3.91 14.74 -7.88
C LEU A 73 5.07 15.37 -7.07
N PRO A 74 6.09 15.95 -7.74
CA PRO A 74 7.27 16.49 -7.06
C PRO A 74 6.98 17.63 -6.06
N ASP A 75 5.79 18.24 -6.13
CA ASP A 75 5.30 19.26 -5.20
C ASP A 75 4.53 18.66 -4.00
N VAL A 76 4.72 17.36 -3.71
CA VAL A 76 4.03 16.60 -2.64
C VAL A 76 3.94 17.34 -1.30
N HIS A 77 5.01 18.00 -0.87
CA HIS A 77 5.09 18.75 0.39
C HIS A 77 4.09 19.91 0.52
N HIS A 78 3.49 20.37 -0.59
CA HIS A 78 2.46 21.41 -0.55
C HIS A 78 1.08 20.88 -0.18
N PHE A 79 0.84 19.57 -0.27
CA PHE A 79 -0.50 18.99 -0.10
C PHE A 79 -0.58 17.67 0.66
N TYR A 80 0.52 16.95 0.82
CA TYR A 80 0.59 15.69 1.55
C TYR A 80 1.75 15.72 2.56
#